data_AF-A0A7C4MKH9-F1
#
_entry.id   AF-A0A7C4MKH9-F1
#
_cell.length_a   1.000
_cell.length_b   1.000
_cell.length_c   1.000
_cell.angle_alpha   90.00
_cell.angle_beta   90.00
_cell.angle_gamma   90.00
#
_symmetry.space_group_name_H-M   'P 1'
#
loop_
_entity.id
_entity.type
_entity.pdbx_description
1 polymer ?
#
loop_
_entity_poly.entity_id
_entity_poly.type
_entity_poly.pdbx_seq_one_letter_code
_entity_poly.pdbx_strand_id
1 'polypeptide(L)'
;MNLTKEIIAQDLFLIIKDTLIISDIHAGYEESLHKQGYFIPKGNLSELQLRIEKTIKAKYIKNIIINGDLVHSFGKLSPKEKYVLKNFMSFLIQKGSVKVTRGNHDKVISFLLPEIELAEQFILGNILITHGDKINKHTTDKNIKTIIIGHEHPSITITHGYRSERYKCFLKGKYEGKTLIVTPSCNMLIEGTDILKDKLLSPYLKNIEDFEVFIIEDKIYDFGKIKKLKKIPFRGVDLIFLTGDLGKANLARERFFENQKRKQAGLPEIKEDKNHQKAVHMEIHNSTLEVLKYCSRFAKVYTIQGNVGIPSKSELKEEKKKFGLKLPSTKEELEKLKVLEPHSAEYGVTRNYLDWLTSLPWGIYSDDNYDIHKAKKILDR
;
A
#
# COMPACT_ATOMS: atom_id res chain seq x y z
N MET A 1 5.97 -7.82 20.51
CA MET A 1 4.53 -7.55 20.70
C MET A 1 3.76 -8.87 20.59
N ASN A 2 2.82 -9.16 21.49
CA ASN A 2 2.01 -10.37 21.40
C ASN A 2 0.88 -10.15 20.38
N LEU A 3 0.85 -10.92 19.29
CA LEU A 3 -0.27 -10.89 18.33
C LEU A 3 -1.42 -11.80 18.82
N THR A 4 -1.07 -12.91 19.46
CA THR A 4 -1.97 -13.81 20.18
C THR A 4 -1.30 -14.24 21.49
N LYS A 5 -1.94 -15.12 22.27
CA LYS A 5 -1.33 -15.70 23.49
C LYS A 5 -0.09 -16.55 23.18
N GLU A 6 -0.01 -17.13 21.98
CA GLU A 6 1.03 -18.10 21.59
C GLU A 6 2.05 -17.51 20.59
N ILE A 7 1.74 -16.37 19.97
CA ILE A 7 2.50 -15.81 18.85
C ILE A 7 2.97 -14.40 19.20
N ILE A 8 4.30 -14.25 19.22
CA ILE A 8 4.98 -13.00 19.49
C ILE A 8 5.55 -12.47 18.17
N ALA A 9 5.15 -11.29 17.75
CA ALA A 9 5.86 -10.57 16.70
C ALA A 9 7.04 -9.82 17.31
N GLN A 10 8.21 -9.95 16.70
CA GLN A 10 9.41 -9.21 17.06
C GLN A 10 10.16 -8.88 15.78
N ASP A 11 10.39 -7.58 15.58
CA ASP A 11 10.96 -7.10 14.33
C ASP A 11 10.09 -7.55 13.13
N LEU A 12 10.65 -8.16 12.08
CA LEU A 12 9.93 -8.71 10.92
C LEU A 12 9.53 -10.18 11.09
N PHE A 13 9.74 -10.75 12.29
CA PHE A 13 9.62 -12.18 12.54
C PHE A 13 8.47 -12.50 13.49
N LEU A 14 7.99 -13.75 13.42
CA LEU A 14 7.13 -14.33 14.44
C LEU A 14 7.92 -15.33 15.27
N ILE A 15 7.62 -15.39 16.56
CA ILE A 15 8.19 -16.34 17.51
C ILE A 15 7.04 -17.11 18.14
N ILE A 16 7.13 -18.43 18.06
CA ILE A 16 6.18 -19.40 18.61
C ILE A 16 6.96 -20.39 19.44
N LYS A 17 6.83 -20.32 20.78
CA LYS A 17 7.68 -21.07 21.72
C LYS A 17 9.18 -20.85 21.42
N ASP A 18 9.88 -21.88 20.96
CA ASP A 18 11.29 -21.88 20.59
C ASP A 18 11.51 -21.86 19.06
N THR A 19 10.48 -21.50 18.29
CA THR A 19 10.50 -21.49 16.83
C THR A 19 10.41 -20.07 16.30
N LEU A 20 11.37 -19.68 15.45
CA LEU A 20 11.39 -18.43 14.70
C LEU A 20 10.80 -18.65 13.31
N ILE A 21 9.87 -17.80 12.88
CA ILE A 21 9.29 -17.81 11.54
C ILE A 21 9.78 -16.58 10.78
N ILE A 22 10.34 -16.83 9.60
CA ILE A 22 10.90 -15.83 8.68
C ILE A 22 10.17 -16.00 7.35
N SER A 23 9.58 -14.95 6.79
CA SER A 23 8.79 -15.06 5.56
C SER A 23 9.42 -14.26 4.42
N ASP A 24 9.35 -14.83 3.21
CA ASP A 24 9.60 -14.13 1.94
C ASP A 24 10.95 -13.40 1.86
N ILE A 25 12.04 -14.18 1.94
CA ILE A 25 13.41 -13.66 1.96
C ILE A 25 13.82 -13.09 0.60
N HIS A 26 13.38 -13.70 -0.50
CA HIS A 26 13.73 -13.34 -1.87
C HIS A 26 15.23 -13.10 -2.08
N ALA A 27 16.06 -14.06 -1.67
CA ALA A 27 17.48 -14.01 -1.93
C ALA A 27 17.76 -13.85 -3.43
N GLY A 28 18.66 -12.92 -3.78
CA GLY A 28 18.97 -12.57 -5.17
C GLY A 28 18.12 -11.43 -5.76
N TYR A 29 17.16 -10.86 -5.03
CA TYR A 29 16.40 -9.70 -5.50
C TYR A 29 17.31 -8.50 -5.82
N GLU A 30 18.33 -8.26 -4.98
CA GLU A 30 19.35 -7.23 -5.22
C GLU A 30 20.01 -7.34 -6.59
N GLU A 31 20.41 -8.55 -6.96
CA GLU A 31 21.07 -8.84 -8.23
C GLU A 31 20.11 -8.70 -9.42
N SER A 32 18.82 -9.01 -9.21
CA SER A 32 17.79 -8.76 -10.22
C SER A 32 17.64 -7.26 -10.51
N LEU A 33 17.63 -6.42 -9.47
CA LEU A 33 17.58 -4.96 -9.62
C LEU A 33 18.85 -4.41 -10.29
N HIS A 34 20.03 -4.92 -9.95
CA HIS A 34 21.30 -4.57 -10.63
C HIS A 34 21.25 -4.89 -12.12
N LYS A 35 20.71 -6.06 -12.50
CA LYS A 35 20.53 -6.45 -13.91
C LYS A 35 19.53 -5.56 -14.66
N GLN A 36 18.60 -4.94 -13.94
CA GLN A 36 17.67 -3.94 -14.49
C GLN A 36 18.26 -2.52 -14.53
N GLY A 37 19.52 -2.34 -14.08
CA GLY A 37 20.22 -1.05 -14.11
C GLY A 37 20.07 -0.21 -12.83
N TYR A 38 19.43 -0.73 -11.78
CA TYR A 38 19.34 -0.04 -10.49
C TYR A 38 20.62 -0.26 -9.68
N PHE A 39 21.28 0.82 -9.28
CA PHE A 39 22.46 0.76 -8.41
C PHE A 39 22.06 0.87 -6.94
N ILE A 40 21.73 -0.28 -6.35
CA ILE A 40 21.42 -0.37 -4.91
C ILE A 40 22.61 -0.92 -4.11
N PRO A 41 22.82 -0.49 -2.86
CA PRO A 41 23.83 -1.06 -1.98
C PRO A 41 23.65 -2.57 -1.82
N LYS A 42 24.77 -3.31 -1.76
CA LYS A 42 24.76 -4.74 -1.44
C LYS A 42 24.75 -4.90 0.08
N GLY A 43 23.95 -5.83 0.60
CA GLY A 43 24.05 -6.18 2.02
C GLY A 43 22.74 -6.60 2.69
N ASN A 44 21.64 -6.72 1.96
CA ASN A 44 20.32 -7.06 2.50
C ASN A 44 20.35 -8.35 3.34
N LEU A 45 21.05 -9.40 2.89
CA LEU A 45 21.15 -10.65 3.67
C LEU A 45 22.05 -10.51 4.90
N SER A 46 23.11 -9.69 4.84
CA SER A 46 23.96 -9.40 6.01
C SER A 46 23.19 -8.62 7.07
N GLU A 47 22.39 -7.63 6.66
CA GLU A 47 21.51 -6.88 7.56
C GLU A 47 20.44 -7.80 8.17
N LEU A 48 19.85 -8.69 7.36
CA LEU A 48 18.91 -9.70 7.84
C LEU A 48 19.57 -10.64 8.87
N GLN A 49 20.83 -11.06 8.66
CA GLN A 49 21.57 -11.86 9.65
C GLN A 49 21.67 -11.14 10.99
N LEU A 50 22.05 -9.86 11.01
CA LEU A 50 22.15 -9.07 12.24
C LEU A 50 20.81 -8.98 12.98
N ARG A 51 19.72 -8.77 12.26
CA ARG A 51 18.35 -8.71 12.82
C ARG A 51 17.90 -10.07 13.38
N ILE A 52 18.21 -11.16 12.69
CA ILE A 52 17.96 -12.52 13.17
C ILE A 52 18.79 -12.80 14.43
N GLU A 53 20.09 -12.46 14.44
CA GLU A 53 20.95 -12.66 15.60
C GLU A 53 20.44 -11.90 16.83
N LYS A 54 20.03 -10.65 16.65
CA LYS A 54 19.45 -9.84 17.73
C LYS A 54 18.18 -10.50 18.29
N THR A 55 17.37 -11.09 17.42
CA THR A 55 16.13 -11.78 17.79
C THR A 55 16.41 -13.08 18.55
N ILE A 56 17.36 -13.89 18.07
CA ILE A 56 17.78 -15.15 18.70
C ILE A 56 18.55 -14.90 20.02
N LYS A 57 19.29 -13.80 20.16
CA LYS A 57 19.92 -13.45 21.45
C LYS A 57 18.88 -13.05 22.49
N ALA A 58 17.80 -12.39 22.08
CA ALA A 58 16.73 -11.95 22.97
C ALA A 58 15.79 -13.09 23.42
N LYS A 59 15.77 -14.22 22.69
CA LYS A 59 14.83 -15.33 22.91
C LYS A 59 15.52 -16.66 22.63
N TYR A 60 15.28 -17.66 23.46
CA TYR A 60 15.81 -19.00 23.21
C TYR A 60 15.10 -19.66 22.01
N ILE A 61 15.75 -19.67 20.85
CA ILE A 61 15.27 -20.26 19.60
C ILE A 61 16.05 -21.54 19.29
N LYS A 62 15.33 -22.61 18.97
CA LYS A 62 15.86 -23.92 18.54
C LYS A 62 15.52 -24.25 17.09
N ASN A 63 14.38 -23.77 16.62
CA ASN A 63 13.83 -24.09 15.31
C ASN A 63 13.64 -22.82 14.49
N ILE A 64 13.88 -22.89 13.20
CA ILE A 64 13.69 -21.79 12.25
C ILE A 64 12.84 -22.33 11.10
N ILE A 65 11.70 -21.70 10.84
CA ILE A 65 10.84 -22.00 9.70
C ILE A 65 10.90 -20.82 8.74
N ILE A 66 11.33 -21.07 7.51
CA ILE A 66 11.24 -20.10 6.42
C ILE A 66 9.90 -20.34 5.72
N ASN A 67 9.00 -19.36 5.81
CA ASN A 67 7.66 -19.44 5.25
C ASN A 67 7.62 -18.96 3.80
N GLY A 68 8.21 -19.73 2.90
CA GLY A 68 8.16 -19.50 1.45
C GLY A 68 9.05 -18.39 0.90
N ASP A 69 9.13 -18.39 -0.43
CA ASP A 69 9.89 -17.49 -1.29
C ASP A 69 11.29 -17.16 -0.74
N LEU A 70 12.07 -18.20 -0.50
CA LEU A 70 13.47 -18.06 -0.07
C LEU A 70 14.32 -17.43 -1.17
N VAL A 71 14.04 -17.75 -2.44
CA VAL A 71 14.76 -17.22 -3.61
C VAL A 71 13.87 -16.33 -4.46
N HIS A 72 14.45 -15.30 -5.08
CA HIS A 72 13.69 -14.41 -5.96
C HIS A 72 13.48 -14.98 -7.37
N SER A 73 14.48 -15.68 -7.91
CA SER A 73 14.47 -16.08 -9.32
C SER A 73 13.60 -17.30 -9.59
N PHE A 74 12.73 -17.22 -10.60
CA PHE A 74 12.02 -18.37 -11.18
C PHE A 74 12.92 -19.28 -12.05
N GLY A 75 14.16 -18.84 -12.34
CA GLY A 75 15.10 -19.50 -13.26
C GLY A 75 16.37 -20.03 -12.58
N LYS A 76 17.43 -20.25 -13.37
CA LYS A 76 18.72 -20.69 -12.84
C LYS A 76 19.41 -19.56 -12.06
N LEU A 77 19.77 -19.84 -10.81
CA LEU A 77 20.61 -18.96 -10.00
C LEU A 77 22.04 -18.93 -10.55
N SER A 78 22.64 -17.75 -10.58
CA SER A 78 24.06 -17.54 -10.88
C SER A 78 24.95 -18.17 -9.79
N PRO A 79 26.22 -18.48 -10.08
CA PRO A 79 27.16 -19.01 -9.09
C PRO A 79 27.27 -18.13 -7.83
N LYS A 80 27.23 -16.81 -8.01
CA LYS A 80 27.25 -15.83 -6.92
C LYS A 80 26.00 -15.89 -6.06
N GLU A 81 24.80 -15.91 -6.66
CA GLU A 81 23.54 -16.04 -5.91
C GLU A 81 23.48 -17.35 -5.12
N LYS A 82 23.96 -18.45 -5.72
CA LYS A 82 24.07 -19.75 -5.03
C LYS A 82 25.01 -19.68 -3.82
N TYR A 83 26.18 -19.07 -3.99
CA TYR A 83 27.15 -18.90 -2.90
C TYR A 83 26.58 -18.08 -1.74
N VAL A 84 25.97 -16.94 -2.05
CA VAL A 84 25.36 -16.05 -1.06
C VAL A 84 24.22 -16.76 -0.31
N LEU A 85 23.34 -17.46 -1.04
CA LEU A 85 22.26 -18.23 -0.41
C LEU A 85 22.81 -19.34 0.49
N LYS A 86 23.78 -20.12 0.02
CA LYS A 86 24.40 -21.19 0.82
C LYS A 86 25.02 -20.64 2.10
N ASN A 87 25.74 -19.53 2.03
CA ASN A 87 26.31 -18.88 3.22
C ASN A 87 25.23 -18.44 4.21
N PHE A 88 24.14 -17.85 3.70
CA PHE A 88 23.02 -17.44 4.54
C PHE A 88 22.32 -18.65 5.21
N MET A 89 22.13 -19.74 4.47
CA MET A 89 21.55 -20.97 5.02
C MET A 89 22.46 -21.65 6.02
N SER A 90 23.77 -21.74 5.76
CA SER A 90 24.77 -22.22 6.72
C SER A 90 24.72 -21.42 8.02
N PHE A 91 24.59 -20.09 7.93
CA PHE A 91 24.37 -19.25 9.10
C PHE A 91 23.11 -19.67 9.88
N LEU A 92 21.96 -19.86 9.22
CA LEU A 92 20.73 -20.26 9.92
C LEU A 92 20.85 -21.65 10.55
N ILE A 93 21.46 -22.61 9.86
CA ILE A 93 21.68 -23.97 10.37
C ILE A 93 22.55 -23.96 11.63
N GLN A 94 23.55 -23.08 11.71
CA GLN A 94 24.36 -22.89 12.91
C GLN A 94 23.55 -22.32 14.10
N LYS A 95 22.41 -21.67 13.85
CA LYS A 95 21.56 -21.10 14.90
C LYS A 95 20.42 -22.03 15.33
N GLY A 96 20.03 -23.01 14.53
CA GLY A 96 18.96 -23.95 14.88
C GLY A 96 18.56 -24.89 13.74
N SER A 97 17.57 -25.76 13.99
CA SER A 97 17.00 -26.64 12.98
C SER A 97 16.17 -25.83 11.98
N VAL A 98 16.58 -25.85 10.70
CA VAL A 98 15.95 -25.05 9.64
C VAL A 98 15.02 -25.90 8.79
N LYS A 99 13.80 -25.40 8.58
CA LYS A 99 12.80 -25.97 7.68
C LYS A 99 12.24 -24.90 6.75
N VAL A 100 11.78 -25.29 5.57
CA VAL A 100 11.28 -24.34 4.56
C VAL A 100 9.92 -24.80 4.05
N THR A 101 8.91 -23.93 4.10
CA THR A 101 7.68 -24.16 3.32
C THR A 101 7.91 -23.69 1.89
N ARG A 102 7.39 -24.40 0.90
CA ARG A 102 7.52 -24.02 -0.51
C ARG A 102 6.72 -22.77 -0.81
N GLY A 103 7.39 -21.74 -1.33
CA GLY A 103 6.75 -20.66 -2.06
C GLY A 103 6.69 -20.92 -3.57
N ASN A 104 6.02 -20.02 -4.30
CA ASN A 104 5.87 -20.12 -5.75
C ASN A 104 7.19 -19.90 -6.50
N HIS A 105 8.19 -19.29 -5.87
CA HIS A 105 9.53 -19.09 -6.44
C HIS A 105 10.50 -20.26 -6.18
N ASP A 106 10.15 -21.21 -5.30
CA ASP A 106 11.10 -22.12 -4.66
C ASP A 106 11.39 -23.43 -5.42
N LYS A 107 11.12 -23.47 -6.73
CA LYS A 107 11.23 -24.70 -7.56
C LYS A 107 12.63 -25.32 -7.59
N VAL A 108 13.67 -24.52 -7.34
CA VAL A 108 15.09 -24.91 -7.47
C VAL A 108 15.72 -25.29 -6.12
N ILE A 109 15.03 -25.03 -5.01
CA ILE A 109 15.59 -25.16 -3.66
C ILE A 109 15.97 -26.60 -3.32
N SER A 110 15.11 -27.56 -3.67
CA SER A 110 15.33 -28.98 -3.37
C SER A 110 16.65 -29.52 -3.94
N PHE A 111 17.11 -28.98 -5.07
CA PHE A 111 18.40 -29.35 -5.66
C PHE A 111 19.58 -28.59 -5.04
N LEU A 112 19.36 -27.34 -4.63
CA LEU A 112 20.43 -26.48 -4.14
C LEU A 112 20.79 -26.73 -2.67
N LEU A 113 19.81 -27.15 -1.88
CA LEU A 113 19.87 -27.36 -0.43
C LEU A 113 19.19 -28.69 -0.07
N PRO A 114 19.74 -29.84 -0.50
CA PRO A 114 19.12 -31.15 -0.29
C PRO A 114 19.02 -31.55 1.19
N GLU A 115 19.84 -30.96 2.06
CA GLU A 115 19.84 -31.19 3.50
C GLU A 115 18.67 -30.51 4.27
N ILE A 116 17.92 -29.63 3.62
CA ILE A 116 16.85 -28.86 4.25
C ILE A 116 15.48 -29.51 4.05
N GLU A 117 14.72 -29.68 5.14
CA GLU A 117 13.35 -30.17 5.09
C GLU A 117 12.45 -29.16 4.37
N LEU A 118 11.99 -29.54 3.18
CA LEU A 118 11.11 -28.73 2.32
C LEU A 118 9.71 -29.36 2.26
N ALA A 119 8.69 -28.61 2.69
CA ALA A 119 7.30 -29.07 2.71
C ALA A 119 6.33 -28.03 2.14
N GLU A 120 5.09 -28.41 1.82
CA GLU A 120 4.04 -27.45 1.40
C GLU A 120 3.48 -26.64 2.59
N GLN A 121 3.60 -27.20 3.80
CA GLN A 121 3.19 -26.56 5.05
C GLN A 121 3.93 -27.18 6.24
N PHE A 122 3.89 -26.48 7.38
CA PHE A 122 4.19 -27.05 8.69
C PHE A 122 3.03 -26.81 9.67
N ILE A 123 2.83 -27.74 10.59
CA ILE A 123 1.82 -27.61 11.65
C ILE A 123 2.54 -27.65 13.00
N LEU A 124 2.41 -26.56 13.77
CA LEU A 124 2.93 -26.45 15.13
C LEU A 124 1.75 -26.45 16.11
N GLY A 125 1.40 -27.62 16.63
CA GLY A 125 0.22 -27.78 17.47
C GLY A 125 -1.07 -27.47 16.70
N ASN A 126 -1.72 -26.35 16.99
CA ASN A 126 -2.95 -25.89 16.33
C ASN A 126 -2.69 -24.78 15.28
N ILE A 127 -1.43 -24.53 14.93
CA ILE A 127 -1.00 -23.45 14.05
C ILE A 127 -0.54 -24.03 12.71
N LEU A 128 -1.20 -23.65 11.63
CA LEU A 128 -0.81 -23.96 10.26
C LEU A 128 0.09 -22.85 9.72
N ILE A 129 1.26 -23.22 9.21
CA ILE A 129 2.20 -22.31 8.52
C ILE A 129 2.25 -22.74 7.05
N THR A 130 1.92 -21.83 6.14
CA THR A 130 1.91 -22.09 4.69
C THR A 130 2.17 -20.78 3.94
N HIS A 131 2.67 -20.84 2.71
CA HIS A 131 3.09 -19.64 1.98
C HIS A 131 1.94 -18.64 1.78
N GLY A 132 0.80 -19.12 1.27
CA GLY A 132 -0.41 -18.31 1.11
C GLY A 132 -0.76 -17.91 -0.32
N ASP A 133 -0.03 -18.38 -1.33
CA ASP A 133 -0.37 -18.24 -2.76
C ASP A 133 -1.62 -19.06 -3.15
N LYS A 134 -1.89 -20.15 -2.41
CA LYS A 134 -3.06 -21.02 -2.57
C LYS A 134 -3.67 -21.39 -1.22
N ILE A 135 -4.96 -21.72 -1.22
CA ILE A 135 -5.62 -22.26 -0.02
C ILE A 135 -5.07 -23.67 0.26
N ASN A 136 -4.53 -23.86 1.46
CA ASN A 136 -4.00 -25.14 1.90
C ASN A 136 -5.15 -26.04 2.35
N LYS A 137 -5.11 -27.34 2.02
CA LYS A 137 -6.16 -28.30 2.41
C LYS A 137 -6.39 -28.40 3.93
N HIS A 138 -5.36 -28.17 4.74
CA HIS A 138 -5.45 -28.20 6.21
C HIS A 138 -6.14 -26.95 6.79
N THR A 139 -6.44 -25.95 5.96
CA THR A 139 -7.22 -24.76 6.35
C THR A 139 -8.59 -25.11 6.91
N THR A 140 -9.19 -26.25 6.53
CA THR A 140 -10.50 -26.69 7.01
C THR A 140 -10.43 -27.60 8.23
N ASP A 141 -9.24 -28.07 8.64
CA ASP A 141 -9.05 -28.97 9.77
C ASP A 141 -9.51 -28.32 11.09
N LYS A 142 -10.40 -28.99 11.84
CA LYS A 142 -10.98 -28.51 13.09
C LYS A 142 -9.93 -28.31 14.19
N ASN A 143 -8.80 -29.02 14.14
CA ASN A 143 -7.72 -28.88 15.12
C ASN A 143 -6.90 -27.60 14.90
N ILE A 144 -6.94 -27.04 13.70
CA ILE A 144 -6.24 -25.79 13.37
C ILE A 144 -7.07 -24.59 13.83
N LYS A 145 -6.47 -23.77 14.69
CA LYS A 145 -7.08 -22.55 15.23
C LYS A 145 -6.44 -21.28 14.66
N THR A 146 -5.18 -21.36 14.23
CA THR A 146 -4.42 -20.23 13.68
C THR A 146 -3.75 -20.62 12.38
N ILE A 147 -3.72 -19.70 11.42
CA ILE A 147 -3.06 -19.83 10.13
C ILE A 147 -2.08 -18.66 10.00
N ILE A 148 -0.85 -18.96 9.58
CA ILE A 148 0.20 -17.99 9.31
C ILE A 148 0.56 -18.09 7.84
N ILE A 149 0.50 -16.95 7.15
CA ILE A 149 0.87 -16.84 5.73
C ILE A 149 1.88 -15.71 5.50
N GLY A 150 2.68 -15.87 4.45
CA GLY A 150 3.56 -14.84 3.89
C GLY A 150 2.94 -14.32 2.59
N HIS A 151 3.68 -14.40 1.49
CA HIS A 151 3.27 -14.18 0.09
C HIS A 151 2.79 -12.77 -0.27
N GLU A 152 1.87 -12.18 0.49
CA GLU A 152 1.29 -10.87 0.22
C GLU A 152 2.26 -9.72 0.56
N HIS A 153 3.11 -9.94 1.56
CA HIS A 153 4.03 -8.97 2.15
C HIS A 153 3.31 -7.66 2.51
N PRO A 154 2.33 -7.68 3.43
CA PRO A 154 1.48 -6.53 3.67
C PRO A 154 2.27 -5.31 4.13
N SER A 155 1.94 -4.17 3.54
CA SER A 155 2.43 -2.85 3.89
C SER A 155 1.27 -1.86 3.97
N ILE A 156 1.52 -0.70 4.55
CA ILE A 156 0.57 0.40 4.62
C ILE A 156 1.26 1.70 4.30
N THR A 157 0.70 2.47 3.36
CA THR A 157 1.20 3.83 3.10
C THR A 157 0.48 4.82 3.99
N ILE A 158 1.24 5.55 4.81
CA ILE A 158 0.75 6.69 5.56
C ILE A 158 1.12 7.95 4.80
N THR A 159 0.11 8.78 4.49
CA THR A 159 0.29 10.05 3.79
C THR A 159 0.00 11.20 4.75
N HIS A 160 0.92 12.15 4.84
CA HIS A 160 0.76 13.39 5.59
C HIS A 160 1.22 14.58 4.74
N GLY A 161 0.31 15.49 4.43
CA GLY A 161 0.57 16.60 3.51
C GLY A 161 1.02 16.09 2.13
N TYR A 162 2.21 16.50 1.70
CA TYR A 162 2.83 16.11 0.43
C TYR A 162 3.72 14.87 0.53
N ARG A 163 3.91 14.31 1.72
CA ARG A 163 4.82 13.18 1.95
C ARG A 163 4.03 11.90 2.18
N SER A 164 4.48 10.81 1.54
CA SER A 164 3.92 9.47 1.71
C SER A 164 5.06 8.52 2.04
N GLU A 165 4.90 7.76 3.12
CA GLU A 165 5.85 6.74 3.53
C GLU A 165 5.13 5.41 3.67
N ARG A 166 5.80 4.33 3.26
CA ARG A 166 5.26 2.98 3.25
C ARG A 166 5.94 2.15 4.32
N TYR A 167 5.13 1.53 5.16
CA TYR A 167 5.58 0.76 6.30
C TYR A 167 5.18 -0.70 6.15
N LYS A 168 6.12 -1.62 6.36
CA LYS A 168 5.80 -3.06 6.50
C LYS A 168 4.93 -3.27 7.74
N CYS A 169 4.00 -4.21 7.67
CA CYS A 169 3.15 -4.52 8.81
C CYS A 169 2.87 -6.02 8.93
N PHE A 170 2.47 -6.45 10.13
CA PHE A 170 1.72 -7.70 10.27
C PHE A 170 0.23 -7.38 10.14
N LEU A 171 -0.53 -8.34 9.61
CA LEU A 171 -1.99 -8.32 9.71
C LEU A 171 -2.46 -9.44 10.61
N LYS A 172 -3.51 -9.18 11.41
CA LYS A 172 -4.20 -10.22 12.17
C LYS A 172 -5.71 -10.09 11.96
N GLY A 173 -6.36 -11.17 11.54
CA GLY A 173 -7.80 -11.17 11.33
C GLY A 173 -8.40 -12.55 11.45
N LYS A 174 -9.53 -12.75 10.78
CA LYS A 174 -10.24 -14.02 10.73
C LYS A 174 -10.40 -14.50 9.31
N TYR A 175 -10.17 -15.80 9.11
CA TYR A 175 -10.46 -16.51 7.87
C TYR A 175 -11.20 -17.80 8.24
N GLU A 176 -12.43 -17.97 7.74
CA GLU A 176 -13.28 -19.14 8.04
C GLU A 176 -13.35 -19.48 9.55
N GLY A 177 -13.49 -18.44 10.39
CA GLY A 177 -13.55 -18.56 11.86
C GLY A 177 -12.20 -18.73 12.58
N LYS A 178 -11.13 -19.02 11.84
CA LYS A 178 -9.76 -19.21 12.37
C LYS A 178 -9.01 -17.89 12.40
N THR A 179 -8.05 -17.76 13.33
CA THR A 179 -7.17 -16.59 13.35
C THR A 179 -6.22 -16.67 12.17
N LEU A 180 -6.17 -15.63 11.34
CA LEU A 180 -5.21 -15.50 10.25
C LEU A 180 -4.18 -14.43 10.61
N ILE A 181 -2.90 -14.75 10.47
CA ILE A 181 -1.79 -13.81 10.59
C ILE A 181 -1.05 -13.75 9.27
N VAL A 182 -0.83 -12.55 8.76
CA VAL A 182 -0.06 -12.30 7.55
C VAL A 182 1.23 -11.61 7.95
N THR A 183 2.35 -12.19 7.54
CA THR A 183 3.69 -11.65 7.83
C THR A 183 4.20 -10.79 6.67
N PRO A 184 4.89 -9.68 6.94
CA PRO A 184 5.59 -8.93 5.90
C PRO A 184 6.76 -9.75 5.35
N SER A 185 7.29 -9.35 4.19
CA SER A 185 8.58 -9.85 3.74
C SER A 185 9.70 -9.38 4.66
N CYS A 186 10.64 -10.27 4.97
CA CYS A 186 11.85 -9.92 5.71
C CYS A 186 12.96 -9.33 4.82
N ASN A 187 12.71 -9.10 3.53
CA ASN A 187 13.63 -8.44 2.61
C ASN A 187 13.50 -6.91 2.73
N MET A 188 14.60 -6.19 3.00
CA MET A 188 14.56 -4.74 3.24
C MET A 188 14.20 -3.94 1.99
N LEU A 189 14.46 -4.50 0.81
CA LEU A 189 14.25 -3.81 -0.47
C LEU A 189 12.84 -4.01 -1.03
N ILE A 190 12.08 -4.94 -0.47
CA ILE A 190 10.69 -5.20 -0.89
C ILE A 190 9.77 -4.43 0.04
N GLU A 191 9.20 -3.32 -0.42
CA GLU A 191 8.30 -2.52 0.42
C GLU A 191 7.02 -3.26 0.82
N GLY A 192 6.53 -4.14 -0.06
CA GLY A 192 5.33 -4.94 0.15
C GLY A 192 4.05 -4.30 -0.40
N THR A 193 2.97 -5.07 -0.44
CA THR A 193 1.68 -4.69 -1.03
C THR A 193 0.89 -3.75 -0.12
N ASP A 194 0.50 -2.57 -0.61
CA ASP A 194 -0.25 -1.60 0.21
C ASP A 194 -1.70 -2.07 0.39
N ILE A 195 -2.02 -2.55 1.59
CA ILE A 195 -3.32 -3.14 1.93
C ILE A 195 -4.49 -2.16 1.83
N LEU A 196 -4.22 -0.84 1.75
CA LEU A 196 -5.25 0.19 1.59
C LEU A 196 -5.52 0.54 0.13
N LYS A 197 -4.54 0.35 -0.76
CA LYS A 197 -4.57 0.88 -2.14
C LYS A 197 -4.49 -0.21 -3.20
N ASP A 198 -3.69 -1.23 -2.96
CA ASP A 198 -3.35 -2.26 -3.94
C ASP A 198 -4.33 -3.42 -3.91
N LYS A 199 -4.38 -4.17 -5.02
CA LYS A 199 -5.16 -5.40 -5.12
C LYS A 199 -4.38 -6.54 -4.45
N LEU A 200 -5.03 -7.20 -3.51
CA LEU A 200 -4.44 -8.35 -2.82
C LEU A 200 -4.48 -9.61 -3.67
N LEU A 201 -3.40 -10.40 -3.64
CA LEU A 201 -3.22 -11.59 -4.47
C LEU A 201 -3.61 -12.88 -3.76
N SER A 202 -3.35 -12.96 -2.45
CA SER A 202 -3.60 -14.15 -1.66
C SER A 202 -5.11 -14.45 -1.59
N PRO A 203 -5.53 -15.70 -1.87
CA PRO A 203 -6.94 -16.10 -1.74
C PRO A 203 -7.45 -16.02 -0.30
N TYR A 204 -6.57 -15.94 0.71
CA TYR A 204 -6.94 -15.74 2.11
C TYR A 204 -7.39 -14.31 2.43
N LEU A 205 -7.10 -13.33 1.57
CA LEU A 205 -7.25 -11.90 1.87
C LEU A 205 -8.37 -11.21 1.09
N LYS A 206 -9.41 -11.96 0.71
CA LYS A 206 -10.57 -11.40 -0.02
C LYS A 206 -11.37 -10.37 0.77
N ASN A 207 -11.44 -10.49 2.10
CA ASN A 207 -12.11 -9.52 2.97
C ASN A 207 -11.27 -9.26 4.22
N ILE A 208 -10.65 -8.07 4.26
CA ILE A 208 -9.68 -7.70 5.29
C ILE A 208 -10.13 -6.52 6.17
N GLU A 209 -11.37 -6.01 6.02
CA GLU A 209 -11.77 -4.76 6.69
C GLU A 209 -11.68 -4.82 8.22
N ASP A 210 -11.93 -6.00 8.80
CA ASP A 210 -11.84 -6.23 10.23
C ASP A 210 -10.46 -6.67 10.74
N PHE A 211 -9.47 -6.78 9.85
CA PHE A 211 -8.10 -7.13 10.23
C PHE A 211 -7.46 -5.98 10.98
N GLU A 212 -6.69 -6.32 12.01
CA GLU A 212 -5.84 -5.43 12.77
C GLU A 212 -4.47 -5.30 12.09
N VAL A 213 -3.93 -4.09 12.07
CA VAL A 213 -2.66 -3.74 11.43
C VAL A 213 -1.62 -3.46 12.51
N PHE A 214 -0.45 -4.06 12.36
CA PHE A 214 0.68 -3.87 13.27
C PHE A 214 1.90 -3.38 12.48
N ILE A 215 2.17 -2.08 12.53
CA ILE A 215 3.26 -1.44 11.78
C ILE A 215 4.60 -1.73 12.46
N ILE A 216 5.66 -1.91 11.66
CA ILE A 216 6.99 -2.28 12.12
C ILE A 216 7.96 -1.15 11.82
N GLU A 217 8.54 -0.57 12.87
CA GLU A 217 9.59 0.44 12.83
C GLU A 217 10.64 0.14 13.90
N ASP A 218 11.02 1.11 14.76
CA ASP A 218 11.85 0.89 15.95
C ASP A 218 11.25 -0.16 16.90
N LYS A 219 9.92 -0.25 16.91
CA LYS A 219 9.13 -1.28 17.56
C LYS A 219 7.87 -1.57 16.73
N ILE A 220 7.05 -2.49 17.23
CA ILE A 220 5.78 -2.84 16.59
C ILE A 220 4.65 -2.00 17.23
N TYR A 221 3.90 -1.31 16.38
CA TYR A 221 2.79 -0.43 16.77
C TYR A 221 1.45 -1.03 16.34
N ASP A 222 0.52 -1.14 17.30
CA ASP A 222 -0.89 -1.42 17.00
C ASP A 222 -1.55 -0.20 16.35
N PHE A 223 -1.99 -0.34 15.10
CA PHE A 223 -2.71 0.69 14.35
C PHE A 223 -4.22 0.41 14.26
N GLY A 224 -4.70 -0.63 14.94
CA GLY A 224 -6.10 -1.02 14.96
C GLY A 224 -6.59 -1.57 13.62
N LYS A 225 -7.90 -1.52 13.41
CA LYS A 225 -8.55 -2.20 12.28
C LYS A 225 -8.42 -1.44 10.96
N ILE A 226 -8.27 -2.16 9.85
CA ILE A 226 -8.21 -1.61 8.49
C ILE A 226 -9.42 -0.71 8.18
N LYS A 227 -10.62 -1.08 8.60
CA LYS A 227 -11.82 -0.25 8.41
C LYS A 227 -11.77 1.11 9.10
N LYS A 228 -10.97 1.25 10.18
CA LYS A 228 -10.72 2.54 10.83
C LYS A 228 -9.67 3.33 10.06
N LEU A 229 -8.65 2.66 9.50
CA LEU A 229 -7.58 3.29 8.73
C LEU A 229 -8.05 3.79 7.35
N LYS A 230 -8.99 3.07 6.72
CA LYS A 230 -9.68 3.54 5.49
C LYS A 230 -10.54 4.78 5.75
N LYS A 231 -10.96 5.01 6.99
CA LYS A 231 -11.67 6.23 7.39
C LYS A 231 -10.61 7.25 7.80
N ILE A 232 -10.22 8.12 6.87
CA ILE A 232 -9.50 9.35 7.23
C ILE A 232 -10.37 10.06 8.28
N PRO A 233 -9.94 10.20 9.54
CA PRO A 233 -10.72 10.93 10.51
C PRO A 233 -10.54 12.40 10.18
N PHE A 234 -11.44 12.94 9.35
CA PHE A 234 -11.66 14.37 9.20
C PHE A 234 -12.31 14.96 10.48
N ARG A 235 -11.96 14.47 11.67
CA ARG A 235 -12.45 15.04 12.94
C ARG A 235 -11.77 16.40 13.12
N GLY A 236 -12.58 17.45 13.21
CA GLY A 236 -12.10 18.83 13.30
C GLY A 236 -11.74 19.46 11.95
N VAL A 237 -12.24 18.90 10.84
CA VAL A 237 -12.08 19.51 9.52
C VAL A 237 -13.37 20.22 9.16
N ASP A 238 -13.34 21.55 9.21
CA ASP A 238 -14.50 22.40 8.84
C ASP A 238 -14.62 22.55 7.31
N LEU A 239 -13.51 22.34 6.59
CA LEU A 239 -13.38 22.67 5.17
C LEU A 239 -12.39 21.73 4.46
N ILE A 240 -12.77 21.21 3.29
CA ILE A 240 -11.91 20.37 2.42
C ILE A 240 -11.73 21.09 1.08
N PHE A 241 -10.49 21.38 0.71
CA PHE A 241 -10.12 21.86 -0.63
C PHE A 241 -9.52 20.73 -1.45
N LEU A 242 -10.12 20.45 -2.61
CA LEU A 242 -9.62 19.46 -3.55
C LEU A 242 -9.06 20.17 -4.77
N THR A 243 -7.74 20.12 -4.95
CA THR A 243 -7.04 20.78 -6.06
C THR A 243 -6.72 19.78 -7.17
N GLY A 244 -6.99 20.13 -8.43
CA GLY A 244 -6.64 19.31 -9.61
C GLY A 244 -7.72 18.35 -10.10
N ASP A 245 -7.38 17.53 -11.10
CA ASP A 245 -8.29 16.55 -11.71
C ASP A 245 -8.40 15.30 -10.83
N LEU A 246 -9.57 15.08 -10.23
CA LEU A 246 -9.84 13.99 -9.28
C LEU A 246 -10.33 12.68 -9.93
N GLY A 247 -10.57 12.71 -11.23
CA GLY A 247 -11.16 11.61 -11.97
C GLY A 247 -10.15 10.55 -12.41
N LYS A 248 -10.54 9.29 -12.32
CA LYS A 248 -9.85 8.18 -12.98
C LYS A 248 -10.00 8.35 -14.49
N ALA A 249 -8.88 8.24 -15.20
CA ALA A 249 -8.82 8.30 -16.66
C ALA A 249 -8.17 7.01 -17.21
N ASN A 250 -8.50 5.85 -16.64
CA ASN A 250 -7.82 4.61 -17.00
C ASN A 250 -8.14 4.20 -18.43
N LEU A 251 -9.38 4.35 -18.88
CA LEU A 251 -9.77 4.04 -20.26
C LEU A 251 -8.98 4.88 -21.28
N ALA A 252 -8.73 6.16 -20.96
CA ALA A 252 -7.91 7.04 -21.79
C ALA A 252 -6.43 6.62 -21.77
N ARG A 253 -5.89 6.28 -20.59
CA ARG A 253 -4.51 5.79 -20.45
C ARG A 253 -4.29 4.47 -21.17
N GLU A 254 -5.22 3.52 -21.05
CA GLU A 254 -5.17 2.23 -21.73
C GLU A 254 -5.12 2.42 -23.24
N ARG A 255 -6.02 3.27 -23.79
CA ARG A 255 -6.02 3.61 -25.22
C ARG A 255 -4.70 4.24 -25.66
N PHE A 256 -4.16 5.16 -24.87
CA PHE A 256 -2.89 5.80 -25.15
C PHE A 256 -1.75 4.78 -25.22
N PHE A 257 -1.60 3.92 -24.21
CA PHE A 257 -0.53 2.90 -24.18
C PHE A 257 -0.72 1.83 -25.27
N GLU A 258 -1.96 1.48 -25.60
CA GLU A 258 -2.25 0.59 -26.71
C GLU A 258 -1.78 1.20 -28.04
N ASN A 259 -2.09 2.47 -28.31
CA ASN A 259 -1.62 3.17 -29.50
C ASN A 259 -0.09 3.32 -29.54
N GLN A 260 0.58 3.53 -28.40
CA GLN A 260 2.04 3.52 -28.34
C GLN A 260 2.63 2.15 -28.75
N LYS A 261 2.05 1.04 -28.27
CA LYS A 261 2.48 -0.32 -28.66
C LYS A 261 2.23 -0.59 -30.14
N ARG A 262 1.08 -0.18 -30.67
CA ARG A 262 0.73 -0.32 -32.09
C ARG A 262 1.71 0.45 -32.97
N LYS A 263 2.06 1.68 -32.58
CA LYS A 263 3.06 2.50 -33.27
C LYS A 263 4.45 1.83 -33.29
N GLN A 264 4.89 1.26 -32.18
CA GLN A 264 6.15 0.49 -32.12
C GLN A 264 6.12 -0.76 -33.01
N ALA A 265 4.95 -1.36 -33.22
CA ALA A 265 4.75 -2.52 -34.08
C ALA A 265 4.43 -2.16 -35.55
N GLY A 266 4.45 -0.88 -35.94
CA GLY A 266 4.12 -0.44 -37.30
C GLY A 266 2.63 -0.53 -37.66
N LEU A 267 1.74 -0.70 -36.68
CA LEU A 267 0.30 -0.78 -36.87
C LEU A 267 -0.36 0.61 -36.76
N PRO A 268 -1.48 0.85 -37.48
CA PRO A 268 -2.19 2.12 -37.40
C PRO A 268 -2.83 2.31 -36.01
N GLU A 269 -2.86 3.55 -35.54
CA GLU A 269 -3.52 3.93 -34.29
C GLU A 269 -5.03 3.66 -34.34
N ILE A 270 -5.58 3.28 -33.18
CA ILE A 270 -7.02 3.17 -32.99
C ILE A 270 -7.56 4.58 -32.84
N LYS A 271 -8.44 4.96 -33.77
CA LYS A 271 -9.11 6.26 -33.77
C LYS A 271 -10.10 6.36 -32.62
N GLU A 272 -10.26 7.58 -32.10
CA GLU A 272 -11.27 7.86 -31.10
C GLU A 272 -12.68 7.62 -31.65
N ASP A 273 -13.45 6.78 -30.96
CA ASP A 273 -14.85 6.57 -31.23
C ASP A 273 -15.72 7.28 -30.18
N LYS A 274 -16.93 7.71 -30.58
CA LYS A 274 -17.86 8.45 -29.69
C LYS A 274 -18.28 7.67 -28.45
N ASN A 275 -18.33 6.34 -28.52
CA ASN A 275 -18.70 5.49 -27.39
C ASN A 275 -17.57 5.43 -26.36
N HIS A 276 -16.33 5.36 -26.80
CA HIS A 276 -15.13 5.37 -25.98
C HIS A 276 -14.93 6.73 -25.31
N GLN A 277 -15.08 7.83 -26.04
CA GLN A 277 -15.05 9.18 -25.46
C GLN A 277 -16.10 9.34 -24.35
N LYS A 278 -17.32 8.84 -24.59
CA LYS A 278 -18.40 8.85 -23.59
C LYS A 278 -18.05 7.98 -22.38
N ALA A 279 -17.46 6.80 -22.59
CA ALA A 279 -17.04 5.91 -21.50
C ALA A 279 -15.93 6.53 -20.64
N VAL A 280 -14.93 7.16 -21.26
CA VAL A 280 -13.86 7.92 -20.57
C VAL A 280 -14.46 9.05 -19.74
N HIS A 281 -15.36 9.84 -20.32
CA HIS A 281 -16.01 10.94 -19.61
C HIS A 281 -16.82 10.43 -18.41
N MET A 282 -17.57 9.33 -18.57
CA MET A 282 -18.33 8.73 -17.48
C MET A 282 -17.42 8.14 -16.39
N GLU A 283 -16.25 7.57 -16.73
CA GLU A 283 -15.27 7.08 -15.76
C GLU A 283 -14.74 8.23 -14.89
N ILE A 284 -14.29 9.31 -15.54
CA ILE A 284 -13.78 10.52 -14.88
C ILE A 284 -14.86 11.12 -14.00
N HIS A 285 -16.08 11.26 -14.52
CA HIS A 285 -17.21 11.84 -13.80
C HIS A 285 -17.61 11.01 -12.57
N ASN A 286 -17.84 9.70 -12.74
CA ASN A 286 -18.29 8.84 -11.65
C ASN A 286 -17.25 8.75 -10.54
N SER A 287 -15.98 8.59 -10.90
CA SER A 287 -14.89 8.53 -9.92
C SER A 287 -14.68 9.86 -9.19
N THR A 288 -14.82 11.00 -9.89
CA THR A 288 -14.80 12.32 -9.25
C THR A 288 -15.97 12.47 -8.27
N LEU A 289 -17.18 12.08 -8.67
CA LEU A 289 -18.35 12.12 -7.80
C LEU A 289 -18.23 11.23 -6.57
N GLU A 290 -17.61 10.05 -6.69
CA GLU A 290 -17.35 9.19 -5.53
C GLU A 290 -16.46 9.87 -4.50
N VAL A 291 -15.39 10.54 -4.95
CA VAL A 291 -14.48 11.30 -4.09
C VAL A 291 -15.23 12.47 -3.42
N LEU A 292 -16.01 13.23 -4.18
CA LEU A 292 -16.78 14.35 -3.64
C LEU A 292 -17.86 13.89 -2.65
N LYS A 293 -18.59 12.82 -2.96
CA LYS A 293 -19.59 12.21 -2.07
C LYS A 293 -18.96 11.61 -0.83
N TYR A 294 -17.72 11.16 -0.89
CA TYR A 294 -16.98 10.70 0.26
C TYR A 294 -16.58 11.88 1.14
N CYS A 295 -15.86 12.88 0.59
CA CYS A 295 -15.38 14.05 1.31
C CYS A 295 -16.51 14.90 1.93
N SER A 296 -17.64 15.04 1.24
CA SER A 296 -18.80 15.84 1.72
C SER A 296 -19.49 15.27 2.94
N ARG A 297 -19.26 14.01 3.30
CA ARG A 297 -19.76 13.43 4.55
C ARG A 297 -19.05 13.98 5.78
N PHE A 298 -17.94 14.68 5.58
CA PHE A 298 -17.00 15.03 6.63
C PHE A 298 -16.86 16.54 6.83
N ALA A 299 -16.85 17.31 5.74
CA ALA A 299 -16.73 18.77 5.78
C ALA A 299 -17.31 19.39 4.52
N LYS A 300 -17.42 20.71 4.48
CA LYS A 300 -17.77 21.42 3.25
C LYS A 300 -16.63 21.24 2.23
N VAL A 301 -16.93 20.72 1.06
CA VAL A 301 -15.93 20.43 0.01
C VAL A 301 -15.97 21.51 -1.06
N TYR A 302 -14.81 22.06 -1.39
CA TYR A 302 -14.59 22.96 -2.51
C TYR A 302 -13.55 22.36 -3.45
N THR A 303 -13.82 22.41 -4.75
CA THR A 303 -12.87 21.99 -5.77
C THR A 303 -12.20 23.22 -6.38
N ILE A 304 -10.88 23.14 -6.57
CA ILE A 304 -10.08 24.11 -7.31
C ILE A 304 -9.52 23.35 -8.51
N GLN A 305 -10.13 23.52 -9.68
CA GLN A 305 -9.61 22.90 -10.90
C GLN A 305 -8.24 23.49 -11.24
N GLY A 306 -7.25 22.62 -11.46
CA GLY A 306 -5.95 23.02 -11.96
C GLY A 306 -6.04 23.41 -13.44
N ASN A 307 -5.06 24.20 -13.93
CA ASN A 307 -4.97 24.69 -15.30
C ASN A 307 -4.69 23.56 -16.32
N VAL A 308 -5.64 22.65 -16.53
CA VAL A 308 -5.60 21.70 -17.64
C VAL A 308 -6.66 22.13 -18.65
N GLY A 309 -6.22 23.00 -19.57
CA GLY A 309 -7.01 23.51 -20.69
C GLY A 309 -7.95 24.65 -20.30
N ILE A 310 -7.55 25.90 -20.55
CA ILE A 310 -8.51 27.00 -20.65
C ILE A 310 -9.35 26.70 -21.90
N PRO A 311 -10.64 26.37 -21.78
CA PRO A 311 -11.47 26.17 -22.96
C PRO A 311 -11.55 27.48 -23.73
N SER A 312 -11.54 27.39 -25.05
CA SER A 312 -11.67 28.57 -25.92
C SER A 312 -12.96 29.32 -25.59
N LYS A 313 -12.99 30.64 -25.85
CA LYS A 313 -14.20 31.47 -25.66
C LYS A 313 -15.44 30.93 -26.41
N SER A 314 -15.24 30.14 -27.47
CA SER A 314 -16.28 29.43 -28.21
C SER A 314 -16.86 28.25 -27.43
N GLU A 315 -16.02 27.41 -26.83
CA GLU A 315 -16.46 26.23 -26.05
C GLU A 315 -17.23 26.67 -24.79
N LEU A 316 -16.74 27.72 -24.11
CA LEU A 316 -17.44 28.32 -22.95
C LEU A 316 -18.81 28.91 -23.30
N LYS A 317 -19.04 29.28 -24.57
CA LYS A 317 -20.34 29.80 -25.05
C LYS A 317 -21.32 28.67 -25.33
N GLU A 318 -20.85 27.55 -25.88
CA GLU A 318 -21.68 26.36 -26.13
C GLU A 318 -22.08 25.67 -24.83
N GLU A 319 -21.16 25.51 -23.87
CA GLU A 319 -21.46 24.89 -22.58
C GLU A 319 -22.41 25.74 -21.72
N LYS A 320 -22.28 27.07 -21.75
CA LYS A 320 -23.23 28.00 -21.11
C LYS A 320 -24.64 27.86 -21.66
N LYS A 321 -24.78 27.71 -22.97
CA LYS A 321 -26.08 27.56 -23.64
C LYS A 321 -26.72 26.21 -23.31
N LYS A 322 -25.91 25.21 -22.98
CA LYS A 322 -26.34 23.83 -22.73
C LYS A 322 -26.65 23.53 -21.26
N PHE A 323 -25.96 24.18 -20.31
CA PHE A 323 -26.03 23.83 -18.89
C PHE A 323 -26.26 25.00 -17.91
N GLY A 324 -26.30 26.25 -18.39
CA GLY A 324 -26.75 27.39 -17.59
C GLY A 324 -25.90 27.81 -16.39
N LEU A 325 -24.67 27.30 -16.23
CA LEU A 325 -23.81 27.55 -15.06
C LEU A 325 -22.55 28.35 -15.42
N LYS A 326 -22.18 29.32 -14.57
CA LYS A 326 -20.94 30.10 -14.65
C LYS A 326 -20.21 30.00 -13.31
N LEU A 327 -18.97 29.51 -13.31
CA LEU A 327 -18.11 29.49 -12.13
C LEU A 327 -17.20 30.73 -12.09
N PRO A 328 -16.96 31.34 -10.92
CA PRO A 328 -16.21 32.58 -10.81
C PRO A 328 -14.69 32.38 -10.60
N SER A 329 -13.88 33.13 -11.36
CA SER A 329 -12.43 33.31 -11.13
C SER A 329 -12.17 34.46 -10.15
N THR A 330 -11.12 34.40 -9.32
CA THR A 330 -10.76 35.49 -8.39
C THR A 330 -10.47 36.81 -9.09
N LYS A 331 -9.85 36.74 -10.28
CA LYS A 331 -9.65 37.92 -11.13
C LYS A 331 -10.96 38.45 -11.69
N GLU A 332 -11.90 37.55 -12.02
CA GLU A 332 -13.24 37.94 -12.48
C GLU A 332 -14.10 38.53 -11.36
N GLU A 333 -14.02 38.00 -10.12
CA GLU A 333 -14.70 38.56 -8.96
C GLU A 333 -14.13 39.94 -8.58
N LEU A 334 -12.82 40.12 -8.69
CA LEU A 334 -12.19 41.42 -8.47
C LEU A 334 -12.65 42.46 -9.52
N GLU A 335 -12.71 42.07 -10.79
CA GLU A 335 -13.23 42.94 -11.86
C GLU A 335 -14.74 43.19 -11.72
N LYS A 336 -15.53 42.21 -11.26
CA LYS A 336 -16.95 42.41 -10.93
C LYS A 336 -17.12 43.40 -9.78
N LEU A 337 -16.33 43.27 -8.71
CA LEU A 337 -16.41 44.16 -7.54
C LEU A 337 -16.19 45.63 -7.93
N LYS A 338 -15.30 45.90 -8.90
CA LYS A 338 -15.02 47.26 -9.40
C LYS A 338 -16.21 47.91 -10.10
N VAL A 339 -17.14 47.12 -10.63
CA VAL A 339 -18.25 47.60 -11.46
C VAL A 339 -19.60 47.48 -10.74
N LEU A 340 -19.69 46.68 -9.68
CA LEU A 340 -20.91 46.48 -8.91
C LEU A 340 -21.22 47.70 -8.02
N GLU A 341 -22.47 48.15 -8.06
CA GLU A 341 -22.98 49.20 -7.17
C GLU A 341 -23.04 48.70 -5.71
N PRO A 342 -22.60 49.50 -4.71
CA PRO A 342 -22.52 49.06 -3.30
C PRO A 342 -23.85 48.60 -2.68
N HIS A 343 -24.99 49.02 -3.22
CA HIS A 343 -26.32 48.63 -2.77
C HIS A 343 -26.83 47.33 -3.40
N SER A 344 -26.09 46.72 -4.32
CA SER A 344 -26.44 45.45 -4.95
C SER A 344 -26.25 44.27 -3.99
N ALA A 345 -27.20 43.33 -4.00
CA ALA A 345 -27.08 42.07 -3.27
C ALA A 345 -25.85 41.25 -3.71
N GLU A 346 -25.41 41.39 -4.96
CA GLU A 346 -24.21 40.73 -5.49
C GLU A 346 -22.91 41.37 -4.99
N TYR A 347 -22.92 42.68 -4.71
CA TYR A 347 -21.76 43.41 -4.19
C TYR A 347 -21.31 42.83 -2.84
N GLY A 348 -22.26 42.59 -1.93
CA GLY A 348 -21.97 41.98 -0.63
C GLY A 348 -21.39 40.58 -0.75
N VAL A 349 -21.89 39.76 -1.69
CA VAL A 349 -21.42 38.38 -1.90
C VAL A 349 -20.00 38.36 -2.48
N THR A 350 -19.76 39.14 -3.54
CA THR A 350 -18.44 39.23 -4.18
C THR A 350 -17.40 39.84 -3.23
N ARG A 351 -17.76 40.90 -2.48
CA ARG A 351 -16.87 41.51 -1.49
C ARG A 351 -16.51 40.53 -0.38
N ASN A 352 -17.50 39.87 0.24
CA ASN A 352 -17.25 38.94 1.35
C ASN A 352 -16.36 37.76 0.92
N TYR A 353 -16.51 37.28 -0.32
CA TYR A 353 -15.65 36.25 -0.88
C TYR A 353 -14.19 36.72 -1.03
N LEU A 354 -13.98 37.95 -1.54
CA LEU A 354 -12.64 38.54 -1.70
C LEU A 354 -11.99 38.92 -0.35
N ASP A 355 -12.76 39.47 0.58
CA ASP A 355 -12.32 39.77 1.95
C ASP A 355 -11.93 38.48 2.68
N TRP A 356 -12.71 37.40 2.55
CA TRP A 356 -12.37 36.10 3.13
C TRP A 356 -11.06 35.54 2.55
N LEU A 357 -10.92 35.55 1.22
CA LEU A 357 -9.72 35.04 0.54
C LEU A 357 -8.44 35.79 0.94
N THR A 358 -8.53 37.10 1.15
CA THR A 358 -7.40 37.95 1.55
C THR A 358 -7.09 37.88 3.05
N SER A 359 -8.06 37.48 3.88
CA SER A 359 -7.89 37.31 5.33
C SER A 359 -7.17 36.02 5.74
N LEU A 360 -6.95 35.08 4.81
CA LEU A 360 -6.26 33.84 5.11
C LEU A 360 -4.78 34.08 5.45
N PRO A 361 -4.20 33.34 6.40
CA PRO A 361 -2.82 33.54 6.87
C PRO A 361 -1.81 32.92 5.89
N TRP A 362 -1.77 33.46 4.67
CA TRP A 362 -0.89 32.99 3.60
C TRP A 362 0.57 33.03 4.04
N GLY A 363 1.26 31.89 3.93
CA GLY A 363 2.66 31.77 4.33
C GLY A 363 2.90 31.58 5.84
N ILE A 364 1.86 31.47 6.66
CA ILE A 364 1.97 31.02 8.05
C ILE A 364 1.71 29.52 8.09
N TYR A 365 2.72 28.78 8.51
CA TYR A 365 2.67 27.33 8.66
C TYR A 365 2.72 26.98 10.14
N SER A 366 2.04 25.90 10.55
CA SER A 366 2.30 25.29 11.85
C SER A 366 3.59 24.49 11.78
N ASP A 367 4.37 24.45 12.86
CA ASP A 367 5.49 23.53 12.95
C ASP A 367 5.00 22.08 12.84
N ASP A 368 5.63 21.31 11.95
CA ASP A 368 5.34 19.90 11.76
C ASP A 368 5.55 19.14 13.08
N ASN A 369 4.54 18.40 13.52
CA ASN A 369 4.59 17.65 14.77
C ASN A 369 4.58 16.14 14.50
N TYR A 370 5.78 15.56 14.50
CA TYR A 370 6.09 14.17 14.14
C TYR A 370 5.89 13.16 15.30
N ASP A 371 4.88 13.35 16.15
CA ASP A 371 4.69 12.50 17.31
C ASP A 371 3.78 11.30 17.02
N ILE A 372 4.39 10.14 16.74
CA ILE A 372 3.68 8.87 16.55
C ILE A 372 2.88 8.46 17.80
N HIS A 373 3.28 8.87 19.00
CA HIS A 373 2.51 8.64 20.22
C HIS A 373 1.21 9.44 20.22
N LYS A 374 1.27 10.69 19.73
CA LYS A 374 0.09 11.54 19.56
C LYS A 374 -0.84 10.97 18.48
N ALA A 375 -0.30 10.50 17.35
CA ALA A 375 -1.09 9.85 16.30
C ALA A 375 -1.84 8.61 16.83
N LYS A 376 -1.15 7.73 17.57
CA LYS A 376 -1.77 6.58 18.23
C LYS A 376 -2.89 6.99 19.19
N LYS A 377 -2.64 7.98 20.05
CA LYS A 377 -3.62 8.48 21.03
C LYS A 377 -4.87 9.08 20.37
N ILE A 378 -4.73 9.66 19.17
CA ILE A 378 -5.86 10.17 18.38
C ILE A 378 -6.70 9.02 17.80
N LEU A 379 -6.06 7.94 17.33
CA LEU A 379 -6.76 6.76 16.80
C LEU A 379 -7.48 5.94 17.89
N ASP A 380 -6.96 5.98 19.12
CA ASP A 380 -7.54 5.30 20.30
C ASP A 380 -8.76 6.04 20.91
N ARG A 381 -9.09 7.26 20.44
CA ARG A 381 -10.33 8.01 20.79
C ARG A 381 -11.50 7.65 19.89
#